data_AF-A0A9W6P0H4-F1
#
_entry.id   AF-A0A9W6P0H4-F1
#
_cell.length_a   1.000
_cell.length_b   1.000
_cell.length_c   1.000
_cell.angle_alpha   90.00
_cell.angle_beta   90.00
_cell.angle_gamma   90.00
#
_symmetry.space_group_name_H-M   'P 1'
#
loop_
_entity.id
_entity.type
_entity.pdbx_description
1 polymer ?
#
loop_
_entity_poly.entity_id
_entity_poly.type
_entity_poly.pdbx_seq_one_letter_code
_entity_poly.pdbx_strand_id
1 'polypeptide(L)'
;MHGDEQAERGESLRRQTARLRAEGERVAAQVAALAEQRASVEDAVASTLDHAAEVRPDDADRLRGLAQHARDSARHEREEALRWARYSRTGDDADRSP
;
A
#
# COMPACT_ATOMS: atom_id res chain seq x y z
N MET A 1 45.12 -11.39 12.12
CA MET A 1 44.05 -11.78 13.07
C MET A 1 42.99 -10.68 13.19
N HIS A 2 43.30 -9.41 13.46
CA HIS A 2 42.26 -8.36 13.56
C HIS A 2 41.59 -7.92 12.23
N GLY A 3 42.23 -8.13 11.07
CA GLY A 3 41.65 -7.78 9.77
C GLY A 3 40.48 -8.71 9.36
N ASP A 4 40.58 -10.00 9.66
CA ASP A 4 39.58 -11.00 9.29
C ASP A 4 38.30 -10.84 10.13
N GLU A 5 38.42 -10.58 11.43
CA GLU A 5 37.28 -10.31 12.32
C GLU A 5 36.54 -9.02 11.92
N GLN A 6 37.25 -8.00 11.44
CA GLN A 6 36.63 -6.77 10.95
C GLN A 6 35.91 -6.99 9.61
N ALA A 7 36.50 -7.80 8.71
CA ALA A 7 35.87 -8.18 7.45
C ALA A 7 34.59 -9.00 7.66
N GLU A 8 34.62 -9.99 8.55
CA GLU A 8 33.45 -10.82 8.91
C GLU A 8 32.32 -9.99 9.53
N ARG A 9 32.65 -9.04 10.42
CA ARG A 9 31.67 -8.10 10.98
C ARG A 9 31.04 -7.22 9.89
N GLY A 10 31.85 -6.71 8.97
CA GLY A 10 31.37 -5.92 7.83
C GLY A 10 30.43 -6.72 6.93
N GLU A 11 30.77 -7.97 6.63
CA GLU A 11 29.93 -8.86 5.83
C GLU A 11 28.63 -9.25 6.55
N SER A 12 28.71 -9.53 7.85
CA SER A 12 27.55 -9.81 8.69
C SER A 12 26.57 -8.64 8.71
N LEU A 13 27.07 -7.41 8.87
CA LEU A 13 26.24 -6.19 8.82
C LEU A 13 25.58 -6.01 7.46
N ARG A 14 26.31 -6.19 6.34
CA ARG A 14 25.72 -6.11 4.99
C ARG A 14 24.58 -7.13 4.80
N ARG A 15 24.77 -8.37 5.26
CA ARG A 15 23.72 -9.40 5.22
C ARG A 15 22.51 -9.01 6.06
N GLN A 16 22.72 -8.45 7.25
CA GLN A 16 21.62 -7.97 8.09
C GLN A 16 20.88 -6.80 7.44
N THR A 17 21.58 -5.83 6.88
CA THR A 17 20.97 -4.70 6.16
C THR A 17 20.17 -5.16 4.96
N ALA A 18 20.71 -6.07 4.14
CA ALA A 18 20.01 -6.64 2.99
C ALA A 18 18.72 -7.37 3.41
N ARG A 19 18.79 -8.16 4.50
CA ARG A 19 17.61 -8.85 5.04
C ARG A 19 16.55 -7.88 5.54
N LEU A 20 16.93 -6.84 6.28
CA LEU A 20 15.99 -5.82 6.77
C LEU A 20 15.33 -5.07 5.61
N ARG A 21 16.09 -4.78 4.55
CA ARG A 21 15.57 -4.14 3.33
C ARG A 21 14.54 -5.02 2.63
N ALA A 22 14.86 -6.29 2.43
CA ALA A 22 13.93 -7.25 1.82
C ALA A 22 12.64 -7.41 2.63
N GLU A 23 12.73 -7.44 3.97
CA GLU A 23 11.53 -7.47 4.81
C GLU A 23 10.73 -6.16 4.70
N GLY A 24 11.40 -5.01 4.64
CA GLY A 24 10.76 -3.71 4.42
C GLY A 24 9.99 -3.66 3.09
N GLU A 25 10.59 -4.18 2.01
CA GLU A 25 9.94 -4.28 0.69
C GLU A 25 8.73 -5.21 0.73
N ARG A 26 8.85 -6.34 1.43
CA ARG A 26 7.74 -7.30 1.62
C ARG A 26 6.57 -6.67 2.37
N VAL A 27 6.85 -5.97 3.46
CA VAL A 27 5.83 -5.26 4.24
C VAL A 27 5.18 -4.17 3.39
N ALA A 28 5.97 -3.38 2.66
CA ALA A 28 5.43 -2.36 1.75
C ALA A 28 4.49 -2.96 0.68
N ALA A 29 4.86 -4.10 0.10
CA ALA A 29 4.00 -4.80 -0.86
C ALA A 29 2.69 -5.30 -0.21
N GLN A 30 2.75 -5.79 1.03
CA GLN A 30 1.55 -6.20 1.78
C GLN A 30 0.63 -5.02 2.09
N VAL A 31 1.19 -3.88 2.49
CA VAL A 31 0.40 -2.65 2.74
C VAL A 31 -0.25 -2.16 1.45
N ALA A 32 0.49 -2.19 0.33
CA ALA A 32 -0.08 -1.83 -0.97
C ALA A 32 -1.26 -2.72 -1.36
N ALA A 33 -1.14 -4.04 -1.18
CA ALA A 33 -2.21 -4.98 -1.46
C ALA A 33 -3.43 -4.82 -0.53
N LEU A 34 -3.21 -4.45 0.74
CA LEU A 34 -4.29 -4.19 1.68
C LEU A 34 -5.03 -2.89 1.32
N ALA A 35 -4.30 -1.84 0.95
CA ALA A 35 -4.89 -0.58 0.50
C ALA A 35 -5.75 -0.77 -0.76
N GLU A 36 -5.28 -1.57 -1.73
CA GLU A 36 -6.10 -1.90 -2.91
C GLU A 36 -7.38 -2.69 -2.55
N GLN A 37 -7.29 -3.62 -1.60
CA GLN A 37 -8.47 -4.34 -1.09
C GLN A 37 -9.46 -3.39 -0.42
N ARG A 38 -8.98 -2.43 0.39
CA ARG A 38 -9.83 -1.41 1.01
C ARG A 38 -10.51 -0.55 -0.04
N ALA A 39 -9.78 -0.11 -1.07
CA ALA A 39 -10.37 0.62 -2.18
C ALA A 39 -11.50 -0.14 -2.88
N SER A 40 -11.30 -1.43 -3.13
CA SER A 40 -12.32 -2.31 -3.74
C SER A 40 -13.58 -2.42 -2.86
N VAL A 41 -13.40 -2.56 -1.54
CA VAL A 41 -14.53 -2.59 -0.59
C VAL A 41 -15.30 -1.26 -0.61
N GLU A 42 -14.60 -0.13 -0.58
CA GLU A 42 -15.23 1.19 -0.62
C GLU A 42 -15.98 1.44 -1.93
N ASP A 43 -15.47 0.99 -3.08
CA ASP A 43 -16.21 1.03 -4.36
C ASP A 43 -17.48 0.17 -4.32
N ALA A 44 -17.42 -1.02 -3.70
CA ALA A 44 -18.60 -1.88 -3.52
C ALA A 44 -19.65 -1.25 -2.58
N VAL A 45 -19.19 -0.54 -1.54
CA VAL A 45 -20.05 0.25 -0.64
C VAL A 45 -20.72 1.39 -1.43
N ALA A 46 -19.96 2.14 -2.24
CA ALA A 46 -20.51 3.20 -3.07
C ALA A 46 -21.60 2.67 -4.03
N SER A 47 -21.33 1.56 -4.72
CA SER A 47 -22.31 0.93 -5.62
C SER A 47 -23.57 0.46 -4.88
N THR A 48 -23.41 -0.09 -3.67
CA THR A 48 -24.55 -0.50 -2.84
C THR A 48 -25.40 0.69 -2.43
N LEU A 49 -24.76 1.81 -2.08
CA LEU A 49 -25.44 3.06 -1.69
C LEU A 49 -26.15 3.72 -2.87
N ASP A 50 -25.57 3.70 -4.07
CA ASP A 50 -26.25 4.16 -5.29
C ASP A 50 -27.52 3.36 -5.54
N HIS A 51 -27.43 2.03 -5.48
CA HIS A 51 -28.59 1.17 -5.68
C HIS A 51 -29.66 1.40 -4.60
N ALA A 52 -29.25 1.59 -3.34
CA ALA A 52 -30.17 1.96 -2.27
C ALA A 52 -30.89 3.29 -2.56
N ALA A 53 -30.20 4.27 -3.18
CA ALA A 53 -30.78 5.56 -3.55
C ALA A 53 -31.84 5.45 -4.66
N GLU A 54 -31.75 4.43 -5.53
CA GLU A 54 -32.75 4.16 -6.58
C GLU A 54 -34.07 3.67 -5.97
N VAL A 55 -34.01 2.88 -4.90
CA VAL A 55 -35.19 2.26 -4.27
C VAL A 55 -35.71 3.02 -3.06
N ARG A 56 -34.98 4.02 -2.57
CA ARG A 56 -35.37 4.89 -1.43
C ARG A 56 -35.30 6.37 -1.83
N PRO A 57 -36.30 6.89 -2.57
CA PRO A 57 -36.27 8.25 -3.09
C PRO A 57 -36.19 9.31 -1.98
N ASP A 58 -36.82 9.07 -0.83
CA ASP A 58 -36.83 9.99 0.32
C ASP A 58 -35.43 10.20 0.93
N ASP A 59 -34.55 9.20 0.79
CA ASP A 59 -33.18 9.21 1.31
C ASP A 59 -32.13 9.37 0.19
N ALA A 60 -32.54 9.54 -1.06
CA ALA A 60 -31.66 9.39 -2.23
C ALA A 60 -30.47 10.34 -2.20
N ASP A 61 -30.67 11.60 -1.83
CA ASP A 61 -29.59 12.60 -1.77
C ASP A 61 -28.57 12.28 -0.67
N ARG A 62 -29.06 11.81 0.49
CA ARG A 62 -28.19 11.36 1.58
C ARG A 62 -27.37 10.13 1.16
N LEU A 63 -28.01 9.15 0.53
CA LEU A 63 -27.36 7.92 0.08
C LEU A 63 -26.32 8.19 -1.01
N ARG A 64 -26.62 9.06 -1.98
CA ARG A 64 -25.66 9.51 -3.00
C ARG A 64 -24.48 10.28 -2.37
N GLY A 65 -24.72 11.09 -1.35
CA GLY A 65 -23.66 11.77 -0.60
C GLY A 65 -22.71 10.77 0.09
N LEU A 66 -23.26 9.73 0.72
CA LEU A 66 -22.46 8.65 1.31
C LEU A 66 -21.72 7.83 0.24
N ALA A 67 -22.35 7.56 -0.90
CA ALA A 67 -21.71 6.88 -2.02
C ALA A 67 -20.52 7.67 -2.54
N GLN A 68 -20.65 8.99 -2.67
CA GLN A 68 -19.55 9.85 -3.07
C GLN A 68 -18.40 9.82 -2.06
N HIS A 69 -18.71 9.90 -0.76
CA HIS A 69 -17.69 9.76 0.28
C HIS A 69 -16.94 8.42 0.17
N ALA A 70 -17.65 7.31 -0.06
CA ALA A 70 -17.02 6.01 -0.25
C ALA A 70 -16.10 5.98 -1.49
N ARG A 71 -16.50 6.60 -2.62
CA ARG A 71 -15.61 6.74 -3.79
C ARG A 71 -14.37 7.57 -3.49
N ASP A 72 -14.51 8.64 -2.72
CA ASP A 72 -13.38 9.49 -2.33
C ASP A 72 -12.40 8.71 -1.43
N SER A 73 -12.92 7.90 -0.49
CA SER A 73 -12.13 6.95 0.30
C SER A 73 -11.43 5.93 -0.59
N ALA A 74 -12.14 5.32 -1.54
CA ALA A 74 -11.57 4.34 -2.46
C ALA A 74 -10.40 4.93 -3.28
N ARG A 75 -10.57 6.16 -3.77
CA ARG A 75 -9.52 6.90 -4.47
C ARG A 75 -8.31 7.14 -3.57
N HIS A 76 -8.52 7.55 -2.32
CA HIS A 76 -7.43 7.74 -1.37
C HIS A 76 -6.65 6.45 -1.10
N GLU A 77 -7.34 5.33 -0.88
CA GLU A 77 -6.70 4.04 -0.64
C GLU A 77 -5.91 3.55 -1.87
N ARG A 78 -6.38 3.81 -3.10
CA ARG A 78 -5.58 3.54 -4.32
C ARG A 78 -4.31 4.37 -4.40
N GLU A 79 -4.38 5.65 -4.01
CA GLU A 79 -3.19 6.51 -3.97
C GLU A 79 -2.16 5.99 -2.96
N GLU A 80 -2.62 5.52 -1.80
CA GLU A 80 -1.77 4.88 -0.80
C GLU A 80 -1.22 3.54 -1.30
N ALA A 81 -2.02 2.72 -1.97
CA ALA A 81 -1.56 1.48 -2.59
C ALA A 81 -0.40 1.74 -3.56
N LEU A 82 -0.53 2.76 -4.41
CA LEU A 82 0.52 3.19 -5.32
C LEU A 82 1.76 3.72 -4.60
N ARG A 83 1.58 4.44 -3.49
CA ARG A 83 2.69 4.94 -2.66
C ARG A 83 3.52 3.77 -2.11
N TRP A 84 2.87 2.80 -1.49
CA TRP A 84 3.54 1.64 -0.89
C TRP A 84 4.13 0.70 -1.95
N ALA A 85 3.48 0.53 -3.10
CA ALA A 85 4.00 -0.25 -4.22
C ALA A 85 5.26 0.36 -4.87
N ARG A 86 5.51 1.66 -4.69
CA ARG A 86 6.78 2.29 -5.07
C ARG A 86 7.88 1.98 -4.05
N TYR A 87 7.58 2.04 -2.76
CA TYR A 87 8.53 1.69 -1.70
C TYR A 87 8.99 0.23 -1.77
N SER A 88 8.11 -0.69 -2.16
CA SER A 88 8.49 -2.09 -2.37
C SER A 88 9.41 -2.32 -3.58
N ARG A 89 9.62 -1.30 -4.43
CA ARG A 89 10.42 -1.37 -5.67
C ARG A 89 11.73 -0.56 -5.61
N THR A 90 11.83 0.39 -4.68
CA THR A 90 13.04 1.24 -4.49
C THR A 90 14.28 0.49 -3.97
N GLY A 91 14.20 -0.84 -3.79
CA GLY A 91 15.36 -1.70 -3.56
C GLY A 91 16.31 -1.81 -4.74
N ASP A 92 15.75 -1.88 -5.96
CA ASP A 92 16.50 -2.22 -7.18
C ASP A 92 17.33 -1.05 -7.74
N ASP A 93 16.91 0.20 -7.55
CA ASP A 93 17.56 1.37 -8.16
C ASP A 93 18.80 1.86 -7.39
N ALA A 94 18.91 1.53 -6.10
CA ALA A 94 20.03 1.97 -5.27
C ALA A 94 21.33 1.19 -5.53
N ASP A 95 21.23 -0.01 -6.12
CA ASP A 95 22.37 -0.90 -6.42
C ASP A 95 22.85 -0.79 -7.88
N ARG A 96 22.22 0.07 -8.69
CA ARG A 96 22.53 0.29 -10.12
C ARG A 96 23.15 1.64 -10.44
N SER A 97 23.55 2.44 -9.44
CA SER A 97 24.35 3.65 -9.70
C SER A 97 25.82 3.27 -9.96
N PRO A 98 26.41 3.70 -11.10
CA PRO A 98 27.77 3.34 -11.51
C PRO A 98 28.88 3.92 -10.62
#